data_AF-A0A970IXL9-F1
#
_entry.id   AF-A0A970IXL9-F1
#
_cell.length_a   1.000
_cell.length_b   1.000
_cell.length_c   1.000
_cell.angle_alpha   90.00
_cell.angle_beta   90.00
_cell.angle_gamma   90.00
#
_symmetry.space_group_name_H-M   'P 1'
#
loop_
_entity.id
_entity.type
_entity.pdbx_description
1 polymer ?
#
loop_
_entity_poly.entity_id
_entity_poly.type
_entity_poly.pdbx_seq_one_letter_code
_entity_poly.pdbx_strand_id
1 'polypeptide(L)'
;MEILKNIIEYFSLFFGVLLTLLMISRLANLFQQSHYHFSSIPLVLKYYYYRNGVFLLPLAPLVFLAGYWYAQLLYLIYSLALLYFYEKRPPIIKLKITPRVRRLLVTLFLISIISGTLLHFLLPLPQLHSSLAIVHLSLPLFVFLAAAIAYPVEYAVARYYQLKAGKKLKKYNPTVIGVTGSYGKTTTKNILFTMMREKEMVLCTDKSYNTPNGIALNVNQKLYPDYGWFIAEMGASRKGDIKKLVNFLRPRYGVVTSVGPQHLKSFKSMDNIIAEKTALIDGLPADGVGVINVDCEHLSNREYKTSARIVTFGINREADYRAINIVADTRGLRFTVRYPGGEAEIETLLLGRHNVYNLLASFALAKELGVPVSEIVFQAARLEPVKNRLSVAQDGRYTILEDAYNSNPAGFASALEVLARGKKPRVLITPGIVETGPLEKEINYGLAEKIAAVCDYVVLISSPTGLIIKKGLEDYGFSNFSVVKDYREAIARVKSEFPAATVLVENDIADIYKI
;
A
#
# COMPACT_ATOMS: atom_id res chain seq x y z
N MET A 1 -54.27 -17.08 -7.46
CA MET A 1 -53.69 -15.82 -6.92
C MET A 1 -52.76 -16.07 -5.74
N GLU A 2 -53.15 -16.86 -4.73
CA GLU A 2 -52.28 -17.24 -3.60
C GLU A 2 -51.01 -17.99 -4.01
N ILE A 3 -51.11 -18.96 -4.94
CA ILE A 3 -49.93 -19.69 -5.44
C ILE A 3 -48.88 -18.72 -6.01
N LEU A 4 -49.32 -17.72 -6.78
CA LEU A 4 -48.42 -16.71 -7.36
C LEU A 4 -47.78 -15.83 -6.26
N LYS A 5 -48.55 -15.45 -5.23
CA LYS A 5 -48.03 -14.70 -4.07
C LYS A 5 -46.94 -15.50 -3.33
N ASN A 6 -47.21 -16.78 -3.04
CA ASN A 6 -46.24 -17.66 -2.37
C ASN A 6 -44.97 -17.85 -3.20
N ILE A 7 -45.10 -18.03 -4.52
CA ILE A 7 -43.95 -18.13 -5.43
C ILE A 7 -43.10 -16.85 -5.36
N ILE A 8 -43.73 -15.68 -5.49
CA ILE A 8 -43.02 -14.39 -5.42
C ILE A 8 -42.33 -14.24 -4.07
N GLU A 9 -42.99 -14.62 -2.97
CA GLU A 9 -42.40 -14.58 -1.64
C GLU A 9 -41.15 -15.46 -1.52
N TYR A 10 -41.21 -16.73 -1.91
CA TYR A 10 -40.06 -17.63 -1.85
C TYR A 10 -38.89 -17.14 -2.71
N PHE A 11 -39.15 -16.66 -3.92
CA PHE A 11 -38.12 -16.08 -4.77
C PHE A 11 -37.53 -14.80 -4.16
N SER A 12 -38.39 -13.94 -3.60
CA SER A 12 -37.95 -12.70 -2.94
C SER A 12 -37.01 -13.00 -1.76
N LEU A 13 -37.33 -14.00 -0.94
CA LEU A 13 -36.50 -14.44 0.17
C LEU A 13 -35.19 -15.05 -0.31
N PHE A 14 -35.25 -15.96 -1.28
CA PHE A 14 -34.07 -16.62 -1.85
C PHE A 14 -33.06 -15.60 -2.42
N PHE A 15 -33.53 -14.72 -3.30
CA PHE A 15 -32.67 -13.69 -3.90
C PHE A 15 -32.24 -12.62 -2.90
N GLY A 16 -33.08 -12.32 -1.90
CA GLY A 16 -32.73 -11.44 -0.78
C GLY A 16 -31.57 -12.00 0.05
N VAL A 17 -31.58 -13.29 0.38
CA VAL A 17 -30.48 -13.97 1.08
C VAL A 17 -29.21 -13.98 0.23
N LEU A 18 -29.32 -14.29 -1.06
CA LEU A 18 -28.17 -14.26 -1.98
C LEU A 18 -27.54 -12.86 -2.05
N LEU A 19 -28.38 -11.82 -2.12
CA LEU A 19 -27.94 -10.43 -2.06
C LEU A 19 -27.22 -10.13 -0.74
N THR A 20 -27.75 -10.56 0.40
CA THR A 20 -27.09 -10.39 1.72
C THR A 20 -25.68 -10.97 1.71
N LEU A 21 -25.52 -12.21 1.24
CA LEU A 21 -24.21 -12.88 1.18
C LEU A 21 -23.22 -12.11 0.30
N LEU A 22 -23.67 -11.62 -0.86
CA LEU A 22 -22.86 -10.81 -1.76
C LEU A 22 -22.43 -9.49 -1.12
N MET A 23 -23.36 -8.79 -0.46
CA MET A 23 -23.08 -7.52 0.22
C MET A 23 -22.13 -7.69 1.40
N ILE A 24 -22.30 -8.75 2.20
CA ILE A 24 -21.38 -9.12 3.28
C ILE A 24 -19.98 -9.33 2.72
N SER A 25 -19.84 -10.12 1.64
CA SER A 25 -18.55 -10.37 1.00
C SER A 25 -17.87 -9.08 0.53
N ARG A 26 -18.65 -8.15 -0.05
CA ARG A 26 -18.16 -6.83 -0.49
C ARG A 26 -17.71 -5.95 0.66
N LEU A 27 -18.52 -5.83 1.71
CA LEU A 27 -18.17 -5.04 2.88
C LEU A 27 -16.95 -5.61 3.61
N ALA A 28 -16.90 -6.94 3.78
CA ALA A 28 -15.75 -7.61 4.37
C ALA A 28 -14.48 -7.38 3.54
N ASN A 29 -14.58 -7.37 2.21
CA ASN A 29 -13.48 -7.08 1.32
C ASN A 29 -12.98 -5.63 1.48
N LEU A 30 -13.88 -4.65 1.45
CA LEU A 30 -13.53 -3.25 1.67
C LEU A 30 -12.90 -3.02 3.04
N PHE A 31 -13.47 -3.63 4.08
CA PHE A 31 -12.94 -3.51 5.42
C PHE A 31 -11.55 -4.15 5.53
N GLN A 32 -11.33 -5.30 4.89
CA GLN A 32 -10.00 -5.93 4.76
C GLN A 32 -9.00 -5.03 4.03
N GLN A 33 -9.39 -4.42 2.90
CA GLN A 33 -8.55 -3.49 2.14
C GLN A 33 -8.21 -2.23 2.96
N SER A 34 -9.11 -1.80 3.85
CA SER A 34 -8.86 -0.70 4.78
C SER A 34 -8.06 -1.09 6.04
N HIS A 35 -7.44 -2.28 6.04
CA HIS A 35 -6.70 -2.86 7.16
C HIS A 35 -7.52 -2.95 8.47
N TYR A 36 -8.84 -3.07 8.36
CA TYR A 36 -9.78 -3.18 9.47
C TYR A 36 -9.72 -2.01 10.45
N HIS A 37 -9.35 -0.82 9.97
CA HIS A 37 -9.33 0.37 10.81
C HIS A 37 -10.72 0.97 10.95
N PHE A 38 -11.19 1.21 12.17
CA PHE A 38 -12.46 1.90 12.41
C PHE A 38 -12.51 3.32 11.80
N SER A 39 -11.36 3.95 11.55
CA SER A 39 -11.31 5.24 10.83
C SER A 39 -11.78 5.15 9.37
N SER A 40 -11.91 3.95 8.79
CA SER A 40 -12.47 3.76 7.44
C SER A 40 -13.99 3.70 7.40
N ILE A 41 -14.68 3.77 8.56
CA ILE A 41 -16.15 3.76 8.64
C ILE A 41 -16.79 4.74 7.64
N PRO A 42 -16.44 6.04 7.59
CA PRO A 42 -17.10 6.98 6.70
C PRO A 42 -16.96 6.61 5.22
N LEU A 43 -15.79 6.09 4.84
CA LEU A 43 -15.52 5.63 3.48
C LEU A 43 -16.37 4.39 3.12
N VAL A 44 -16.45 3.42 4.04
CA VAL A 44 -17.25 2.20 3.85
C VAL A 44 -18.74 2.54 3.77
N LEU A 45 -19.23 3.46 4.62
CA LEU A 45 -20.61 3.97 4.57
C LEU A 45 -20.90 4.69 3.25
N LYS A 46 -20.00 5.60 2.82
CA LYS A 46 -20.12 6.29 1.53
C LYS A 46 -20.15 5.29 0.39
N TYR A 47 -19.27 4.29 0.39
CA TYR A 47 -19.26 3.25 -0.64
C TYR A 47 -20.56 2.46 -0.66
N TYR A 48 -21.06 2.08 0.52
CA TYR A 48 -22.20 1.20 0.62
C TYR A 48 -23.50 1.88 0.20
N TYR A 49 -23.74 3.11 0.64
CA TYR A 49 -24.97 3.84 0.35
C TYR A 49 -24.91 4.71 -0.92
N TYR A 50 -23.73 5.19 -1.31
CA TYR A 50 -23.54 6.24 -2.32
C TYR A 50 -22.47 5.89 -3.37
N ARG A 51 -22.60 4.74 -4.04
CA ARG A 51 -21.71 4.38 -5.16
C ARG A 51 -22.44 4.33 -6.50
N ASN A 52 -22.06 5.23 -7.41
CA ASN A 52 -22.33 5.19 -8.85
C ASN A 52 -23.80 4.86 -9.22
N GLY A 53 -24.76 5.56 -8.60
CA GLY A 53 -26.18 5.52 -8.95
C GLY A 53 -26.96 4.26 -8.54
N VAL A 54 -26.32 3.31 -7.86
CA VAL A 54 -27.00 2.12 -7.31
C VAL A 54 -27.32 2.40 -5.85
N PHE A 55 -28.55 2.87 -5.63
CA PHE A 55 -28.99 3.30 -4.31
C PHE A 55 -29.54 2.12 -3.53
N LEU A 56 -29.16 1.96 -2.25
CA LEU A 56 -29.94 1.19 -1.25
C LEU A 56 -31.11 2.00 -0.68
N LEU A 57 -31.13 3.32 -0.89
CA LEU A 57 -32.21 4.23 -0.48
C LEU A 57 -33.63 3.85 -1.01
N PRO A 58 -33.83 3.25 -2.19
CA PRO A 58 -35.12 2.77 -2.68
C PRO A 58 -35.67 1.58 -1.87
N LEU A 59 -34.84 0.91 -1.05
CA LEU A 59 -35.33 -0.08 -0.07
C LEU A 59 -36.05 0.57 1.11
N ALA A 60 -35.75 1.83 1.45
CA ALA A 60 -36.33 2.47 2.61
C ALA A 60 -37.86 2.64 2.49
N PRO A 61 -38.44 3.07 1.34
CA PRO A 61 -39.89 3.05 1.13
C PRO A 61 -40.50 1.64 1.19
N LEU A 62 -39.78 0.61 0.75
CA LEU A 62 -40.28 -0.77 0.76
C LEU A 62 -40.49 -1.31 2.18
N VAL A 63 -39.75 -0.80 3.17
CA VAL A 63 -39.98 -1.09 4.60
C VAL A 63 -41.35 -0.57 5.07
N PHE A 64 -41.82 0.56 4.53
CA PHE A 64 -43.11 1.16 4.89
C PHE A 64 -44.29 0.60 4.07
N LEU A 65 -44.02 -0.08 2.95
CA LEU A 65 -45.02 -0.78 2.13
C LEU A 65 -45.27 -2.23 2.60
N ALA A 66 -44.72 -2.61 3.75
CA ALA A 66 -44.76 -3.95 4.35
C ALA A 66 -46.16 -4.53 4.59
N GLY A 67 -47.26 -3.79 4.37
CA GLY A 67 -48.61 -4.32 4.44
C GLY A 67 -49.09 -4.97 3.14
N TYR A 68 -48.41 -4.76 2.02
CA TYR A 68 -48.93 -5.07 0.69
C TYR A 68 -48.17 -6.21 -0.01
N TRP A 69 -48.90 -7.18 -0.55
CA TRP A 69 -48.32 -8.34 -1.25
C TRP A 69 -47.41 -7.97 -2.42
N TYR A 70 -47.67 -6.85 -3.10
CA TYR A 70 -46.86 -6.39 -4.24
C TYR A 70 -45.50 -5.80 -3.82
N ALA A 71 -45.29 -5.49 -2.53
CA ALA A 71 -43.99 -5.06 -2.02
C ALA A 71 -42.93 -6.18 -2.18
N GLN A 72 -43.34 -7.45 -2.09
CA GLN A 72 -42.49 -8.62 -2.35
C GLN A 72 -41.95 -8.63 -3.78
N LEU A 73 -42.80 -8.30 -4.77
CA LEU A 73 -42.42 -8.25 -6.17
C LEU A 73 -41.43 -7.10 -6.43
N LEU A 74 -41.68 -5.93 -5.86
CA LEU A 74 -40.76 -4.79 -5.97
C LEU A 74 -39.41 -5.11 -5.34
N TYR A 75 -39.40 -5.73 -4.16
CA TYR A 75 -38.17 -6.16 -3.47
C TYR A 75 -37.42 -7.23 -4.26
N LEU A 76 -38.11 -8.18 -4.88
CA LEU A 76 -37.52 -9.19 -5.76
C LEU A 76 -36.85 -8.55 -6.99
N ILE A 77 -37.57 -7.69 -7.72
CA ILE A 77 -37.04 -6.97 -8.90
C ILE A 77 -35.80 -6.18 -8.50
N TYR A 78 -35.88 -5.47 -7.37
CA TYR A 78 -34.77 -4.68 -6.86
C TYR A 78 -33.57 -5.56 -6.48
N SER A 79 -33.79 -6.68 -5.80
CA SER A 79 -32.73 -7.64 -5.42
C SER A 79 -32.02 -8.20 -6.64
N LEU A 80 -32.78 -8.58 -7.67
CA LEU A 80 -32.24 -9.06 -8.96
C LEU A 80 -31.43 -7.97 -9.68
N ALA A 81 -31.94 -6.73 -9.73
CA ALA A 81 -31.23 -5.61 -10.31
C ALA A 81 -29.89 -5.35 -9.60
N LEU A 82 -29.88 -5.36 -8.26
CA LEU A 82 -28.65 -5.23 -7.49
C LEU A 82 -27.66 -6.35 -7.76
N LEU A 83 -28.11 -7.61 -7.74
CA LEU A 83 -27.27 -8.77 -8.03
C LEU A 83 -26.60 -8.63 -9.41
N TYR A 84 -27.36 -8.24 -10.44
CA TYR A 84 -26.85 -7.98 -11.78
C TYR A 84 -25.78 -6.88 -11.80
N PHE A 85 -26.03 -5.73 -11.15
CA PHE A 85 -25.07 -4.63 -11.10
C PHE A 85 -23.80 -4.97 -10.32
N TYR A 86 -23.91 -5.75 -9.24
CA TYR A 86 -22.76 -6.20 -8.48
C TYR A 86 -21.90 -7.19 -9.27
N GLU A 87 -22.51 -8.10 -10.03
CA GLU A 87 -21.80 -9.08 -10.87
C GLU A 87 -20.97 -8.39 -11.97
N LYS A 88 -21.53 -7.34 -12.60
CA LYS A 88 -20.82 -6.54 -13.61
C LYS A 88 -19.65 -5.72 -13.07
N ARG A 89 -19.43 -5.70 -11.75
CA ARG A 89 -18.41 -4.87 -11.10
C ARG A 89 -17.59 -5.68 -10.09
N PRO A 90 -16.91 -6.77 -10.50
CA PRO A 90 -16.12 -7.58 -9.58
C PRO A 90 -15.05 -6.75 -8.87
N PRO A 91 -14.68 -7.07 -7.61
CA PRO A 91 -13.60 -6.36 -6.94
C PRO A 91 -12.27 -6.72 -7.61
N ILE A 92 -11.37 -5.75 -7.76
CA ILE A 92 -10.05 -5.98 -8.35
C ILE A 92 -9.24 -6.89 -7.42
N ILE A 93 -9.22 -6.55 -6.14
CA ILE A 93 -8.62 -7.37 -5.09
C ILE A 93 -9.73 -8.24 -4.49
N LYS A 94 -9.61 -9.57 -4.63
CA LYS A 94 -10.57 -10.51 -4.06
C LYS A 94 -10.38 -10.64 -2.54
N LEU A 95 -11.49 -10.84 -1.81
CA LEU A 95 -11.47 -11.10 -0.38
C LEU A 95 -10.62 -12.33 -0.07
N LYS A 96 -9.60 -12.17 0.77
CA LYS A 96 -8.78 -13.28 1.24
C LYS A 96 -9.36 -13.86 2.53
N ILE A 97 -9.78 -15.12 2.50
CA ILE A 97 -10.30 -15.84 3.66
C ILE A 97 -9.14 -16.19 4.61
N THR A 98 -9.02 -15.40 5.68
CA THR A 98 -8.06 -15.62 6.78
C THR A 98 -8.82 -16.00 8.06
N PRO A 99 -8.15 -16.54 9.10
CA PRO A 99 -8.81 -16.81 10.38
C PRO A 99 -9.52 -15.59 10.98
N ARG A 100 -8.95 -14.39 10.81
CA ARG A 100 -9.57 -13.12 11.20
C ARG A 100 -10.85 -12.83 10.42
N VAL A 101 -10.83 -13.02 9.10
CA VAL A 101 -12.04 -12.87 8.26
C VAL A 101 -13.09 -13.90 8.62
N ARG A 102 -12.71 -15.16 8.88
CA ARG A 102 -13.67 -16.19 9.31
C ARG A 102 -14.38 -15.78 10.60
N ARG A 103 -13.65 -15.31 11.60
CA ARG A 103 -14.26 -14.78 12.83
C ARG A 103 -15.19 -13.61 12.57
N LEU A 104 -14.74 -12.62 11.78
CA LEU A 104 -15.59 -11.48 11.40
C LEU A 104 -16.90 -11.94 10.73
N LEU A 105 -16.81 -12.85 9.76
CA LEU A 105 -17.97 -13.38 9.04
C LEU A 105 -18.91 -14.17 9.95
N VAL A 106 -18.37 -14.99 10.87
CA VAL A 106 -19.17 -15.73 11.86
C VAL A 106 -19.88 -14.75 12.81
N THR A 107 -19.18 -13.77 13.35
CA THR A 107 -19.78 -12.76 14.24
C THR A 107 -20.84 -11.94 13.51
N LEU A 108 -20.58 -11.55 12.26
CA LEU A 108 -21.52 -10.81 11.43
C LEU A 108 -22.78 -11.63 11.11
N PHE A 109 -22.61 -12.92 10.82
CA PHE A 109 -23.73 -13.84 10.60
C PHE A 109 -24.62 -13.94 11.85
N LEU A 110 -24.02 -14.13 13.02
CA LEU A 110 -24.74 -14.18 14.30
C LEU A 110 -25.48 -12.87 14.60
N ILE A 111 -24.82 -11.71 14.43
CA ILE A 111 -25.46 -10.40 14.60
C ILE A 111 -26.63 -10.24 13.62
N SER A 112 -26.44 -10.59 12.35
CA SER A 112 -27.48 -10.42 11.33
C SER A 112 -28.72 -11.27 11.63
N ILE A 113 -28.53 -12.51 12.11
CA ILE A 113 -29.63 -13.37 12.55
C ILE A 113 -30.31 -12.80 13.80
N ILE A 114 -29.55 -12.49 14.85
CA ILE A 114 -30.11 -11.99 16.11
C ILE A 114 -30.88 -10.69 15.88
N SER A 115 -30.30 -9.74 15.15
CA SER A 115 -30.92 -8.47 14.83
C SER A 115 -32.12 -8.65 13.90
N GLY A 116 -32.05 -9.49 12.87
CA GLY A 116 -33.17 -9.78 11.99
C GLY A 116 -34.37 -10.40 12.73
N THR A 117 -34.11 -11.38 13.60
CA THR A 117 -35.11 -12.01 14.46
C THR A 117 -35.72 -11.01 15.44
N LEU A 118 -34.87 -10.23 16.14
CA LEU A 118 -35.33 -9.24 17.11
C LEU A 118 -36.19 -8.16 16.45
N LEU A 119 -35.78 -7.64 15.28
CA LEU A 119 -36.54 -6.64 14.52
C LEU A 119 -37.90 -7.18 14.08
N HIS A 120 -37.99 -8.46 13.70
CA HIS A 120 -39.25 -9.09 13.34
C HIS A 120 -40.23 -9.18 14.51
N PHE A 121 -39.74 -9.39 15.74
CA PHE A 121 -40.59 -9.43 16.94
C PHE A 121 -40.92 -8.04 17.50
N LEU A 122 -40.01 -7.06 17.38
CA LEU A 122 -40.19 -5.71 17.94
C LEU A 122 -41.01 -4.78 17.05
N LEU A 123 -40.95 -4.97 15.73
CA LEU A 123 -41.68 -4.15 14.77
C LEU A 123 -42.84 -4.99 14.21
N PRO A 124 -44.04 -4.42 14.01
CA PRO A 124 -45.17 -5.11 13.39
C PRO A 124 -44.92 -5.28 11.87
N LEU A 125 -43.90 -6.05 11.51
CA LEU A 125 -43.51 -6.36 10.14
C LEU A 125 -44.16 -7.68 9.75
N PRO A 126 -45.32 -7.67 9.07
CA PRO A 126 -46.10 -8.89 8.83
C PRO A 126 -45.41 -9.85 7.85
N GLN A 127 -44.32 -9.42 7.19
CA GLN A 127 -43.63 -10.21 6.18
C GLN A 127 -42.11 -10.20 6.36
N LEU A 128 -41.48 -11.36 6.14
CA LEU A 128 -40.05 -11.61 6.39
C LEU A 128 -39.09 -10.84 5.46
N HIS A 129 -39.53 -10.42 4.28
CA HIS A 129 -38.69 -9.60 3.39
C HIS A 129 -38.49 -8.16 3.90
N SER A 130 -39.41 -7.65 4.73
CA SER A 130 -39.28 -6.32 5.34
C SER A 130 -38.16 -6.29 6.38
N SER A 131 -38.00 -7.37 7.16
CA SER A 131 -36.87 -7.50 8.07
C SER A 131 -35.56 -7.67 7.30
N LEU A 132 -35.54 -8.41 6.18
CA LEU A 132 -34.38 -8.48 5.30
C LEU A 132 -33.98 -7.10 4.74
N ALA A 133 -34.92 -6.30 4.25
CA ALA A 133 -34.63 -4.95 3.76
C ALA A 133 -33.98 -4.06 4.83
N ILE A 134 -34.44 -4.16 6.09
CA ILE A 134 -33.80 -3.45 7.22
C ILE A 134 -32.39 -3.98 7.48
N VAL A 135 -32.18 -5.29 7.39
CA VAL A 135 -30.84 -5.91 7.49
C VAL A 135 -29.92 -5.39 6.39
N HIS A 136 -30.38 -5.27 5.13
CA HIS A 136 -29.59 -4.66 4.06
C HIS A 136 -29.26 -3.20 4.37
N LEU A 137 -30.23 -2.40 4.81
CA LEU A 137 -29.94 -1.02 5.19
C LEU A 137 -28.95 -0.93 6.36
N SER A 138 -28.97 -1.89 7.30
CA SER A 138 -28.16 -1.85 8.52
C SER A 138 -26.80 -2.56 8.41
N LEU A 139 -26.54 -3.24 7.29
CA LEU A 139 -25.41 -4.16 7.17
C LEU A 139 -24.02 -3.53 7.46
N PRO A 140 -23.71 -2.29 7.05
CA PRO A 140 -22.44 -1.67 7.40
C PRO A 140 -22.25 -1.53 8.91
N LEU A 141 -23.33 -1.18 9.62
CA LEU A 141 -23.32 -1.06 11.08
C LEU A 141 -23.07 -2.43 11.72
N PHE A 142 -23.69 -3.49 11.19
CA PHE A 142 -23.44 -4.85 11.65
C PHE A 142 -22.00 -5.31 11.42
N VAL A 143 -21.37 -4.92 10.30
CA VAL A 143 -19.96 -5.21 10.04
C VAL A 143 -19.06 -4.52 11.08
N PHE A 144 -19.34 -3.27 11.43
CA PHE A 144 -18.56 -2.57 12.45
C PHE A 144 -18.79 -3.11 13.84
N LEU A 145 -20.03 -3.47 14.18
CA LEU A 145 -20.35 -4.12 15.45
C LEU A 145 -19.67 -5.49 15.53
N ALA A 146 -19.72 -6.28 14.46
CA ALA A 146 -19.02 -7.57 14.38
C ALA A 146 -17.51 -7.40 14.58
N ALA A 147 -16.92 -6.38 13.95
CA ALA A 147 -15.52 -6.04 14.13
C ALA A 147 -15.19 -5.63 15.56
N ALA A 148 -16.07 -4.86 16.21
CA ALA A 148 -15.90 -4.43 17.61
C ALA A 148 -15.98 -5.62 18.58
N ILE A 149 -16.94 -6.53 18.39
CA ILE A 149 -17.08 -7.76 19.18
C ILE A 149 -15.89 -8.70 18.97
N ALA A 150 -15.40 -8.82 17.73
CA ALA A 150 -14.23 -9.67 17.44
C ALA A 150 -12.90 -9.04 17.92
N TYR A 151 -12.85 -7.73 18.13
CA TYR A 151 -11.61 -6.99 18.40
C TYR A 151 -10.82 -7.50 19.61
N PRO A 152 -11.42 -7.81 20.78
CA PRO A 152 -10.67 -8.34 21.93
C PRO A 152 -9.94 -9.64 21.61
N VAL A 153 -10.57 -10.54 20.84
CA VAL A 153 -9.97 -11.80 20.41
C VAL A 153 -8.83 -11.53 19.42
N GLU A 154 -9.04 -10.66 18.43
CA GLU A 154 -7.98 -10.26 17.50
C GLU A 154 -6.77 -9.64 18.22
N TYR A 155 -7.04 -8.79 19.20
CA TYR A 155 -6.01 -8.15 20.01
C TYR A 155 -5.25 -9.17 20.85
N ALA A 156 -5.93 -10.11 21.51
CA ALA A 156 -5.31 -11.17 22.29
C ALA A 156 -4.42 -12.06 21.42
N VAL A 157 -4.91 -12.48 20.25
CA VAL A 157 -4.14 -13.28 19.28
C VAL A 157 -2.90 -12.52 18.80
N ALA A 158 -3.05 -11.26 18.38
CA ALA A 158 -1.93 -10.42 17.96
C ALA A 158 -0.89 -10.26 19.07
N ARG A 159 -1.34 -9.96 20.29
CA ARG A 159 -0.48 -9.79 21.46
C ARG A 159 0.27 -11.08 21.81
N TYR A 160 -0.38 -12.24 21.75
CA TYR A 160 0.27 -13.54 21.97
C TYR A 160 1.46 -13.74 21.02
N TYR A 161 1.27 -13.53 19.71
CA TYR A 161 2.35 -13.71 18.74
C TYR A 161 3.47 -12.67 18.89
N GLN A 162 3.15 -11.42 19.23
CA GLN A 162 4.15 -10.39 19.53
C GLN A 162 4.98 -10.76 20.77
N LEU A 163 4.34 -11.23 21.85
CA LEU A 163 5.06 -11.67 23.05
C LEU A 163 5.93 -12.89 22.77
N LYS A 164 5.44 -13.86 21.99
CA LYS A 164 6.22 -15.02 21.55
C LYS A 164 7.46 -14.60 20.75
N ALA A 165 7.31 -13.66 19.82
CA ALA A 165 8.42 -13.13 19.04
C ALA A 165 9.42 -12.36 19.93
N GLY A 166 8.93 -11.54 20.85
CA GLY A 166 9.78 -10.83 21.82
C GLY A 166 10.60 -11.77 22.71
N LYS A 167 10.01 -12.88 23.16
CA LYS A 167 10.76 -13.93 23.88
C LYS A 167 11.86 -14.54 23.01
N LYS A 168 11.58 -14.79 21.73
CA LYS A 168 12.53 -15.37 20.77
C LYS A 168 13.69 -14.42 20.46
N LEU A 169 13.40 -13.14 20.23
CA LEU A 169 14.42 -12.08 20.06
C LEU A 169 15.32 -11.97 21.29
N LYS A 170 14.76 -12.01 22.50
CA LYS A 170 15.57 -12.00 23.73
C LYS A 170 16.41 -13.27 23.90
N LYS A 171 15.87 -14.43 23.51
CA LYS A 171 16.56 -15.73 23.65
C LYS A 171 17.76 -15.85 22.70
N TYR A 172 17.60 -15.44 21.44
CA TYR A 172 18.64 -15.59 20.42
C TYR A 172 19.48 -14.32 20.22
N ASN A 173 19.01 -13.18 20.72
CA ASN A 173 19.72 -11.91 20.79
C ASN A 173 20.43 -11.48 19.50
N PRO A 174 19.77 -11.51 18.32
CA PRO A 174 20.38 -11.03 17.09
C PRO A 174 20.62 -9.52 17.17
N THR A 175 21.65 -9.03 16.49
CA THR A 175 21.89 -7.60 16.33
C THR A 175 20.89 -7.01 15.35
N VAL A 176 20.07 -6.07 15.81
CA VAL A 176 18.93 -5.56 15.03
C VAL A 176 19.28 -4.26 14.29
N ILE A 177 18.93 -4.23 13.01
CA ILE A 177 18.97 -3.07 12.12
C ILE A 177 17.53 -2.66 11.79
N GLY A 178 17.14 -1.44 12.14
CA GLY A 178 15.87 -0.84 11.72
C GLY A 178 16.02 -0.08 10.40
N VAL A 179 15.09 -0.25 9.47
CA VAL A 179 15.01 0.56 8.24
C VAL A 179 13.65 1.23 8.14
N THR A 180 13.61 2.56 8.15
CA THR A 180 12.37 3.34 8.02
C THR A 180 12.51 4.50 7.04
N GLY A 181 11.41 5.20 6.82
CA GLY A 181 11.27 6.32 5.88
C GLY A 181 9.89 6.37 5.25
N SER A 182 9.58 7.44 4.53
CA SER A 182 8.38 7.51 3.69
C SER A 182 8.54 6.59 2.47
N TYR A 183 9.71 6.59 1.83
CA TYR A 183 9.95 5.85 0.57
C TYR A 183 11.25 5.02 0.65
N GLY A 184 11.49 4.09 -0.27
CA GLY A 184 12.76 3.34 -0.36
C GLY A 184 12.98 2.20 0.67
N LYS A 185 12.26 2.20 1.81
CA LYS A 185 12.41 1.24 2.93
C LYS A 185 12.74 -0.20 2.53
N THR A 186 11.83 -0.85 1.82
CA THR A 186 11.98 -2.26 1.48
C THR A 186 13.12 -2.49 0.48
N THR A 187 13.36 -1.55 -0.44
CA THR A 187 14.47 -1.65 -1.41
C THR A 187 15.80 -1.54 -0.68
N THR A 188 16.00 -0.52 0.16
CA THR A 188 17.18 -0.39 1.03
C THR A 188 17.40 -1.61 1.92
N LYS A 189 16.33 -2.13 2.53
CA LYS A 189 16.38 -3.34 3.35
C LYS A 189 16.86 -4.56 2.55
N ASN A 190 16.33 -4.76 1.34
CA ASN A 190 16.74 -5.87 0.47
C ASN A 190 18.19 -5.72 -0.01
N ILE A 191 18.60 -4.50 -0.41
CA ILE A 191 19.98 -4.22 -0.82
C ILE A 191 20.93 -4.51 0.34
N LEU A 192 20.62 -4.01 1.54
CA LEU A 192 21.44 -4.22 2.74
C LEU A 192 21.53 -5.71 3.09
N PHE A 193 20.41 -6.43 3.01
CA PHE A 193 20.39 -7.88 3.20
C PHE A 193 21.34 -8.59 2.23
N THR A 194 21.31 -8.25 0.93
CA THR A 194 22.21 -8.83 -0.07
C THR A 194 23.67 -8.48 0.19
N MET A 195 23.97 -7.26 0.65
CA MET A 195 25.33 -6.83 0.99
C MET A 195 25.90 -7.49 2.25
N MET A 196 25.05 -7.99 3.15
CA MET A 196 25.51 -8.56 4.43
C MET A 196 25.48 -10.10 4.49
N ARG A 197 24.90 -10.78 3.49
CA ARG A 197 24.56 -12.21 3.59
C ARG A 197 25.74 -13.18 3.55
N GLU A 198 26.92 -12.79 3.09
CA GLU A 198 28.07 -13.72 2.97
C GLU A 198 28.88 -13.81 4.28
N LYS A 199 28.87 -12.76 5.10
CA LYS A 199 29.62 -12.72 6.36
C LYS A 199 28.96 -13.53 7.48
N GLU A 200 27.64 -13.40 7.64
CA GLU A 200 26.87 -14.03 8.72
C GLU A 200 25.43 -14.34 8.31
N MET A 201 24.73 -15.18 9.10
CA MET A 201 23.31 -15.43 8.88
C MET A 201 22.49 -14.20 9.27
N VAL A 202 21.88 -13.57 8.26
CA VAL A 202 21.04 -12.39 8.40
C VAL A 202 19.57 -12.76 8.23
N LEU A 203 18.74 -12.42 9.22
CA LEU A 203 17.30 -12.51 9.07
C LEU A 203 16.82 -11.19 8.46
N CYS A 204 15.92 -11.26 7.50
CA CYS A 204 15.31 -10.08 6.90
C CYS A 204 13.79 -10.22 6.91
N THR A 205 13.09 -9.14 7.24
CA THR A 205 11.62 -9.11 7.17
C THR A 205 11.13 -9.43 5.75
N ASP A 206 10.18 -10.36 5.63
CA ASP A 206 9.62 -10.75 4.34
C ASP A 206 8.76 -9.65 3.74
N LYS A 207 8.85 -9.47 2.42
CA LYS A 207 8.00 -8.54 1.65
C LYS A 207 8.01 -7.15 2.32
N SER A 208 6.83 -6.57 2.55
CA SER A 208 6.60 -5.33 3.29
C SER A 208 6.02 -5.60 4.68
N TYR A 209 6.45 -6.67 5.36
CA TYR A 209 6.03 -6.97 6.73
C TYR A 209 6.71 -6.02 7.72
N ASN A 210 6.10 -4.85 7.87
CA ASN A 210 6.69 -3.70 8.53
C ASN A 210 5.88 -3.20 9.73
N THR A 211 4.85 -3.96 10.13
CA THR A 211 4.05 -3.74 11.35
C THR A 211 4.50 -4.68 12.46
N PRO A 212 4.18 -4.41 13.75
CA PRO A 212 4.53 -5.32 14.85
C PRO A 212 4.08 -6.76 14.62
N ASN A 213 2.88 -6.95 14.04
CA ASN A 213 2.36 -8.29 13.72
C ASN A 213 3.12 -8.95 12.57
N GLY A 214 3.45 -8.20 11.51
CA GLY A 214 4.22 -8.74 10.38
C GLY A 214 5.63 -9.15 10.80
N ILE A 215 6.28 -8.33 11.62
CA ILE A 215 7.60 -8.63 12.18
C ILE A 215 7.53 -9.82 13.13
N ALA A 216 6.54 -9.86 14.03
CA ALA A 216 6.36 -10.99 14.94
C ALA A 216 6.14 -12.31 14.19
N LEU A 217 5.39 -12.29 13.08
CA LEU A 217 5.21 -13.45 12.21
C LEU A 217 6.56 -13.95 11.67
N ASN A 218 7.34 -13.04 11.07
CA ASN A 218 8.64 -13.36 10.46
C ASN A 218 9.63 -13.91 11.52
N VAL A 219 9.76 -13.26 12.67
CA VAL A 219 10.58 -13.74 13.80
C VAL A 219 10.14 -15.12 14.28
N ASN A 220 8.84 -15.31 14.54
CA ASN A 220 8.34 -16.58 15.05
C ASN A 220 8.59 -17.74 14.08
N GLN A 221 8.49 -17.49 12.77
CA GLN A 221 8.67 -18.51 11.74
C GLN A 221 10.13 -18.77 11.35
N LYS A 222 10.98 -17.72 11.32
CA LYS A 222 12.27 -17.78 10.63
C LYS A 222 13.50 -17.46 11.48
N LEU A 223 13.34 -16.88 12.67
CA LEU A 223 14.50 -16.64 13.53
C LEU A 223 14.97 -17.96 14.14
N TYR A 224 16.23 -18.31 13.95
CA TYR A 224 16.86 -19.50 14.56
C TYR A 224 18.13 -19.06 15.32
N PRO A 225 18.72 -19.91 16.18
CA PRO A 225 19.88 -19.54 16.98
C PRO A 225 21.08 -18.98 16.20
N ASP A 226 21.30 -19.45 14.97
CA ASP A 226 22.49 -19.11 14.18
C ASP A 226 22.43 -17.70 13.55
N TYR A 227 21.27 -17.03 13.64
CA TYR A 227 21.09 -15.69 13.09
C TYR A 227 21.75 -14.63 13.97
N GLY A 228 22.92 -14.14 13.56
CA GLY A 228 23.63 -13.03 14.20
C GLY A 228 23.00 -11.66 13.97
N TRP A 229 22.28 -11.49 12.86
CA TRP A 229 21.70 -10.21 12.43
C TRP A 229 20.22 -10.29 12.13
N PHE A 230 19.51 -9.19 12.37
CA PHE A 230 18.11 -9.03 11.97
C PHE A 230 17.83 -7.66 11.36
N ILE A 231 17.50 -7.62 10.06
CA ILE A 231 17.08 -6.42 9.33
C ILE A 231 15.56 -6.32 9.32
N ALA A 232 15.04 -5.34 10.06
CA ALA A 232 13.63 -5.08 10.22
C ALA A 232 13.18 -3.83 9.45
N GLU A 233 12.30 -4.01 8.46
CA GLU A 233 11.56 -2.89 7.89
C GLU A 233 10.57 -2.35 8.93
N MET A 234 10.61 -1.04 9.20
CA MET A 234 9.74 -0.39 10.17
C MET A 234 8.80 0.58 9.45
N GLY A 235 7.54 0.17 9.32
CA GLY A 235 6.47 0.93 8.71
C GLY A 235 5.72 1.73 9.76
N ALA A 236 5.22 2.90 9.36
CA ALA A 236 4.39 3.72 10.22
C ALA A 236 3.34 4.46 9.40
N SER A 237 2.11 4.40 9.89
CA SER A 237 0.93 5.04 9.31
C SER A 237 0.31 6.07 10.24
N ARG A 238 0.70 6.05 11.53
CA ARG A 238 0.19 6.91 12.59
C ARG A 238 1.30 7.23 13.58
N LYS A 239 1.06 8.24 14.41
CA LYS A 239 1.96 8.64 15.50
C LYS A 239 2.17 7.49 16.50
N GLY A 240 3.42 7.23 16.86
CA GLY A 240 3.89 6.24 17.82
C GLY A 240 4.08 4.83 17.28
N ASP A 241 3.92 4.59 15.98
CA ASP A 241 4.14 3.28 15.35
C ASP A 241 5.64 2.89 15.36
N ILE A 242 6.54 3.78 14.92
CA ILE A 242 8.00 3.56 14.95
C ILE A 242 8.49 3.43 16.39
N LYS A 243 8.02 4.28 17.31
CA LYS A 243 8.39 4.18 18.73
C LYS A 243 8.03 2.81 19.33
N LYS A 244 6.87 2.24 18.97
CA LYS A 244 6.50 0.87 19.38
C LYS A 244 7.45 -0.17 18.79
N LEU A 245 7.84 -0.01 17.53
CA LEU A 245 8.77 -0.93 16.87
C LEU A 245 10.18 -0.85 17.45
N VAL A 246 10.69 0.35 17.73
CA VAL A 246 11.96 0.58 18.43
C VAL A 246 11.93 -0.08 19.81
N ASN A 247 10.87 0.12 20.60
CA ASN A 247 10.75 -0.51 21.91
C ASN A 247 10.66 -2.04 21.83
N PHE A 248 10.02 -2.57 20.80
CA PHE A 248 9.84 -4.01 20.58
C PHE A 248 11.14 -4.68 20.12
N LEU A 249 11.89 -4.02 19.22
CA LEU A 249 13.03 -4.60 18.52
C LEU A 249 14.39 -4.19 19.09
N ARG A 250 14.47 -3.05 19.78
CA ARG A 250 15.71 -2.47 20.33
C ARG A 250 16.84 -2.43 19.29
N PRO A 251 16.64 -1.74 18.15
CA PRO A 251 17.65 -1.64 17.11
C PRO A 251 18.93 -1.01 17.65
N ARG A 252 20.08 -1.61 17.32
CA ARG A 252 21.40 -0.99 17.53
C ARG A 252 21.76 -0.07 16.36
N TYR A 253 21.24 -0.38 15.18
CA TYR A 253 21.49 0.40 13.96
C TYR A 253 20.18 0.83 13.33
N GLY A 254 20.18 2.02 12.72
CA GLY A 254 18.98 2.59 12.10
C GLY A 254 19.29 3.28 10.78
N VAL A 255 18.46 3.04 9.76
CA VAL A 255 18.51 3.78 8.49
C VAL A 255 17.20 4.53 8.30
N VAL A 256 17.27 5.84 8.07
CA VAL A 256 16.14 6.64 7.61
C VAL A 256 16.39 7.07 6.17
N THR A 257 15.69 6.45 5.23
CA THR A 257 15.93 6.60 3.79
C THR A 257 15.58 8.00 3.26
N SER A 258 14.36 8.45 3.54
CA SER A 258 13.83 9.75 3.14
C SER A 258 12.52 10.02 3.89
N VAL A 259 12.17 11.29 4.07
CA VAL A 259 10.91 11.74 4.66
C VAL A 259 10.20 12.65 3.68
N GLY A 260 8.92 12.36 3.44
CA GLY A 260 8.04 13.10 2.54
C GLY A 260 6.56 12.88 2.87
N PRO A 261 5.63 13.56 2.18
CA PRO A 261 4.20 13.61 2.51
C PRO A 261 3.47 12.29 2.20
N GLN A 262 3.78 11.23 2.95
CA GLN A 262 3.14 9.93 2.89
C GLN A 262 2.18 9.74 4.06
N HIS A 263 0.97 9.26 3.79
CA HIS A 263 -0.09 9.11 4.78
C HIS A 263 -0.40 10.43 5.51
N LEU A 264 -0.27 11.57 4.83
CA LEU A 264 -0.37 12.90 5.44
C LEU A 264 -1.72 13.11 6.14
N LYS A 265 -2.80 12.54 5.58
CA LYS A 265 -4.13 12.54 6.21
C LYS A 265 -4.14 11.88 7.60
N SER A 266 -3.41 10.78 7.78
CA SER A 266 -3.33 10.05 9.05
C SER A 266 -2.39 10.74 10.05
N PHE A 267 -1.28 11.30 9.55
CA PHE A 267 -0.30 12.02 10.37
C PHE A 267 -0.69 13.47 10.70
N LYS A 268 -1.65 14.04 9.98
CA LYS A 268 -2.17 15.41 10.09
C LYS A 268 -1.19 16.53 9.70
N SER A 269 0.11 16.36 9.88
CA SER A 269 1.14 17.35 9.52
C SER A 269 2.44 16.69 9.09
N MET A 270 3.28 17.45 8.37
CA MET A 270 4.61 17.00 7.98
C MET A 270 5.51 16.80 9.21
N ASP A 271 5.46 17.69 10.20
CA ASP A 271 6.23 17.57 11.45
C ASP A 271 5.97 16.26 12.19
N ASN A 272 4.71 15.79 12.18
CA ASN A 272 4.36 14.50 12.77
C ASN A 272 4.99 13.34 11.98
N ILE A 273 5.08 13.42 10.65
CA ILE A 273 5.78 12.41 9.83
C ILE A 273 7.27 12.43 10.16
N ILE A 274 7.89 13.62 10.23
CA ILE A 274 9.31 13.78 10.54
C ILE A 274 9.62 13.16 11.91
N ALA A 275 8.93 13.61 12.96
CA ALA A 275 9.11 13.08 14.31
C ALA A 275 8.85 11.57 14.38
N GLU A 276 7.89 11.05 13.61
CA GLU A 276 7.61 9.62 13.57
C GLU A 276 8.77 8.83 12.95
N LYS A 277 9.28 9.25 11.78
CA LYS A 277 10.36 8.51 11.10
C LYS A 277 11.69 8.63 11.83
N THR A 278 12.01 9.81 12.37
CA THR A 278 13.26 10.04 13.10
C THR A 278 13.28 9.39 14.49
N ALA A 279 12.12 8.98 15.02
CA ALA A 279 12.05 8.22 16.27
C ALA A 279 12.88 6.93 16.28
N LEU A 280 13.22 6.39 15.09
CA LEU A 280 14.20 5.31 14.97
C LEU A 280 15.59 5.76 15.43
N ILE A 281 16.09 6.88 14.91
CA ILE A 281 17.42 7.43 15.22
C ILE A 281 17.48 7.92 16.66
N ASP A 282 16.44 8.65 17.09
CA ASP A 282 16.30 9.14 18.47
C ASP A 282 16.26 7.99 19.51
N GLY A 283 15.90 6.78 19.07
CA GLY A 283 15.78 5.60 19.94
C GLY A 283 16.95 4.63 19.90
N LEU A 284 18.04 4.95 19.17
CA LEU A 284 19.24 4.12 19.13
C LEU A 284 20.05 4.23 20.44
N PRO A 285 20.74 3.16 20.86
CA PRO A 285 21.65 3.21 22.00
C PRO A 285 22.92 4.02 21.66
N ALA A 286 23.66 4.45 22.68
CA ALA A 286 24.85 5.29 22.52
C ALA A 286 25.97 4.64 21.67
N ASP A 287 26.07 3.32 21.69
CA ASP A 287 27.01 2.54 20.88
C ASP A 287 26.44 2.14 19.51
N GLY A 288 25.28 2.68 19.14
CA GLY A 288 24.61 2.48 17.87
C GLY A 288 25.07 3.42 16.76
N VAL A 289 24.62 3.13 15.53
CA VAL A 289 24.84 4.00 14.35
C VAL A 289 23.53 4.28 13.62
N GLY A 290 23.27 5.57 13.42
CA GLY A 290 22.16 6.07 12.60
C GLY A 290 22.65 6.52 11.23
N VAL A 291 21.96 6.14 10.15
CA VAL A 291 22.28 6.52 8.77
C VAL A 291 21.14 7.36 8.20
N ILE A 292 21.45 8.57 7.74
CA ILE A 292 20.45 9.55 7.28
C ILE A 292 20.82 10.20 5.94
N ASN A 293 19.79 10.56 5.17
CA ASN A 293 19.93 11.24 3.89
C ASN A 293 20.01 12.77 4.07
N VAL A 294 21.16 13.39 3.73
CA VAL A 294 21.33 14.85 3.88
C VAL A 294 20.63 15.65 2.79
N ASP A 295 20.33 15.05 1.63
CA ASP A 295 19.55 15.70 0.58
C ASP A 295 18.06 15.80 0.95
N CYS A 296 17.63 15.09 1.99
CA CYS A 296 16.31 15.27 2.58
C CYS A 296 16.39 16.34 3.66
N GLU A 297 15.88 17.55 3.36
CA GLU A 297 15.94 18.70 4.27
C GLU A 297 15.33 18.42 5.65
N HIS A 298 14.28 17.60 5.68
CA HIS A 298 13.61 17.17 6.91
C HIS A 298 14.49 16.33 7.83
N LEU A 299 15.56 15.73 7.30
CA LEU A 299 16.55 14.97 8.06
C LEU A 299 17.79 15.83 8.38
N SER A 300 18.27 16.61 7.41
CA SER A 300 19.49 17.42 7.60
C SER A 300 19.33 18.57 8.58
N ASN A 301 18.15 19.20 8.64
CA ASN A 301 17.94 20.45 9.39
C ASN A 301 17.43 20.20 10.82
N ARG A 302 17.65 18.99 11.36
CA ARG A 302 17.07 18.55 12.63
C ARG A 302 18.16 18.15 13.62
N GLU A 303 17.97 18.57 14.87
CA GLU A 303 18.69 18.01 16.00
C GLU A 303 18.13 16.64 16.41
N TYR A 304 19.01 15.65 16.47
CA TYR A 304 18.68 14.29 16.89
C TYR A 304 18.91 14.13 18.39
N LYS A 305 17.95 13.50 19.07
CA LYS A 305 18.01 13.29 20.53
C LYS A 305 18.70 11.97 20.85
N THR A 306 19.91 11.79 20.34
CA THR A 306 20.68 10.55 20.50
C THR A 306 22.16 10.84 20.72
N SER A 307 22.81 9.95 21.46
CA SER A 307 24.27 9.90 21.57
C SER A 307 24.90 8.91 20.59
N ALA A 308 24.08 8.21 19.81
CA ALA A 308 24.53 7.33 18.73
C ALA A 308 25.29 8.13 17.67
N ARG A 309 26.27 7.49 17.03
CA ARG A 309 26.97 8.11 15.89
C ARG A 309 26.00 8.26 14.71
N ILE A 310 25.99 9.43 14.10
CA ILE A 310 25.20 9.69 12.89
C ILE A 310 26.14 9.71 11.70
N VAL A 311 25.79 8.93 10.68
CA VAL A 311 26.48 8.81 9.40
C VAL A 311 25.55 9.33 8.31
N THR A 312 26.10 10.11 7.40
CA THR A 312 25.34 10.81 6.38
C THR A 312 25.57 10.23 5.00
N PHE A 313 24.53 10.23 4.18
CA PHE A 313 24.64 9.92 2.76
C PHE A 313 23.88 10.92 1.89
N GLY A 314 24.34 11.13 0.66
CA GLY A 314 23.72 12.08 -0.26
C GLY A 314 24.32 12.04 -1.67
N ILE A 315 23.70 12.80 -2.57
CA ILE A 315 24.17 13.01 -3.93
C ILE A 315 24.54 14.49 -4.10
N ASN A 316 23.63 15.38 -3.69
CA ASN A 316 23.72 16.81 -4.00
C ASN A 316 24.50 17.58 -2.94
N ARG A 317 24.30 17.27 -1.66
CA ARG A 317 25.01 17.88 -0.53
C ARG A 317 26.23 17.06 -0.11
N GLU A 318 27.18 17.71 0.56
CA GLU A 318 28.30 17.00 1.17
C GLU A 318 27.79 16.03 2.25
N ALA A 319 28.37 14.82 2.25
CA ALA A 319 28.00 13.72 3.12
C ALA A 319 29.19 12.80 3.31
N ASP A 320 29.20 12.00 4.38
CA ASP A 320 30.23 10.98 4.62
C ASP A 320 30.28 9.99 3.45
N TYR A 321 29.11 9.58 2.94
CA TYR A 321 28.96 8.67 1.80
C TYR A 321 28.25 9.39 0.64
N ARG A 322 28.98 9.70 -0.42
CA ARG A 322 28.46 10.51 -1.53
C ARG A 322 28.59 9.81 -2.88
N ALA A 323 27.52 9.83 -3.67
CA ALA A 323 27.58 9.38 -5.06
C ALA A 323 27.94 10.53 -6.01
N ILE A 324 28.88 10.26 -6.91
CA ILE A 324 29.31 11.15 -8.00
C ILE A 324 29.32 10.38 -9.32
N ASN A 325 29.44 11.10 -10.45
CA ASN A 325 29.53 10.50 -11.79
C ASN A 325 28.37 9.54 -12.12
N ILE A 326 27.14 9.92 -11.74
CA ILE A 326 25.97 9.06 -11.87
C ILE A 326 25.53 8.97 -13.33
N VAL A 327 25.50 7.74 -13.84
CA VAL A 327 24.93 7.38 -15.13
C VAL A 327 23.76 6.43 -14.87
N ALA A 328 22.58 6.80 -15.37
CA ALA A 328 21.36 6.01 -15.27
C ALA A 328 20.75 5.81 -16.66
N ASP A 329 20.59 4.57 -17.07
CA ASP A 329 19.94 4.20 -18.33
C ASP A 329 18.99 3.00 -18.14
N THR A 330 18.45 2.45 -19.22
CA THR A 330 17.52 1.30 -19.15
C THR A 330 18.20 -0.04 -18.84
N ARG A 331 19.54 -0.09 -18.78
CA ARG A 331 20.34 -1.28 -18.45
C ARG A 331 20.75 -1.32 -16.99
N GLY A 332 20.83 -0.16 -16.32
CA GLY A 332 21.26 -0.11 -14.94
C GLY A 332 21.69 1.27 -14.45
N LEU A 333 22.39 1.26 -13.32
CA LEU A 333 23.04 2.40 -12.71
C LEU A 333 24.55 2.15 -12.64
N ARG A 334 25.33 3.17 -12.98
CA ARG A 334 26.78 3.23 -12.71
C ARG A 334 27.12 4.54 -12.02
N PHE A 335 27.88 4.49 -10.93
CA PHE A 335 28.32 5.69 -10.20
C PHE A 335 29.52 5.37 -9.31
N THR A 336 30.22 6.41 -8.86
CA THR A 336 31.31 6.29 -7.89
C THR A 336 30.81 6.70 -6.51
N VAL A 337 31.06 5.88 -5.49
CA VAL A 337 30.82 6.20 -4.08
C VAL A 337 32.11 6.69 -3.47
N ARG A 338 32.13 7.95 -3.03
CA ARG A 338 33.15 8.47 -2.12
C ARG A 338 32.73 8.18 -0.69
N TYR A 339 33.62 7.60 0.11
CA TYR A 339 33.37 7.23 1.49
C TYR A 339 34.62 7.46 2.36
N PRO A 340 34.51 7.40 3.72
CA PRO A 340 35.67 7.52 4.58
C PRO A 340 36.65 6.37 4.32
N GLY A 341 37.80 6.69 3.71
CA GLY A 341 38.83 5.72 3.36
C GLY A 341 38.94 5.37 1.87
N GLY A 342 38.18 6.01 0.97
CA GLY A 342 38.45 5.92 -0.46
C GLY A 342 37.24 6.16 -1.38
N GLU A 343 37.37 5.68 -2.60
CA GLU A 343 36.31 5.68 -3.61
C GLU A 343 36.10 4.25 -4.14
N ALA A 344 34.86 3.93 -4.52
CA ALA A 344 34.50 2.65 -5.11
C ALA A 344 33.50 2.84 -6.24
N GLU A 345 33.67 2.13 -7.34
CA GLU A 345 32.71 2.10 -8.44
C GLU A 345 31.60 1.08 -8.16
N ILE A 346 30.36 1.50 -8.37
CA ILE A 346 29.17 0.66 -8.26
C ILE A 346 28.52 0.57 -9.63
N GLU A 347 28.26 -0.67 -10.05
CA GLU A 347 27.44 -0.99 -11.20
C GLU A 347 26.33 -1.96 -10.76
N THR A 348 25.09 -1.74 -11.20
CA THR A 348 23.94 -2.56 -10.81
C THR A 348 22.83 -2.54 -11.86
N LEU A 349 21.99 -3.58 -11.86
CA LEU A 349 20.82 -3.69 -12.74
C LEU A 349 19.60 -2.91 -12.22
N LEU A 350 19.67 -2.35 -11.02
CA LEU A 350 18.61 -1.48 -10.50
C LEU A 350 18.49 -0.22 -11.36
N LEU A 351 17.27 0.25 -11.58
CA LEU A 351 16.99 1.41 -12.43
C LEU A 351 16.59 2.64 -11.61
N GLY A 352 16.80 3.81 -12.21
CA GLY A 352 16.33 5.09 -11.69
C GLY A 352 17.24 5.69 -10.61
N ARG A 353 17.49 6.99 -10.71
CA ARG A 353 18.36 7.75 -9.79
C ARG A 353 17.96 7.61 -8.33
N HIS A 354 16.68 7.40 -8.02
CA HIS A 354 16.24 7.17 -6.64
C HIS A 354 16.86 5.92 -5.99
N ASN A 355 17.26 4.90 -6.77
CA ASN A 355 17.95 3.72 -6.25
C ASN A 355 19.41 3.99 -5.87
N VAL A 356 20.03 5.07 -6.36
CA VAL A 356 21.35 5.53 -5.87
C VAL A 356 21.28 5.87 -4.39
N TYR A 357 20.22 6.55 -3.93
CA TYR A 357 20.01 6.80 -2.50
C TYR A 357 19.85 5.52 -1.69
N ASN A 358 19.09 4.55 -2.21
CA ASN A 358 18.90 3.27 -1.52
C ASN A 358 20.22 2.50 -1.42
N LEU A 359 21.03 2.50 -2.48
CA LEU A 359 22.36 1.88 -2.52
C LEU A 359 23.33 2.58 -1.57
N LEU A 360 23.39 3.91 -1.57
CA LEU A 360 24.24 4.68 -0.64
C LEU A 360 23.89 4.40 0.82
N ALA A 361 22.60 4.37 1.17
CA ALA A 361 22.16 4.07 2.53
C ALA A 361 22.61 2.67 2.98
N SER A 362 22.47 1.66 2.11
CA SER A 362 22.90 0.30 2.39
C SER A 362 24.42 0.15 2.40
N PHE A 363 25.13 0.79 1.46
CA PHE A 363 26.59 0.82 1.38
C PHE A 363 27.19 1.44 2.65
N ALA A 364 26.67 2.60 3.06
CA ALA A 364 27.10 3.31 4.26
C ALA A 364 26.99 2.39 5.48
N LEU A 365 25.81 1.81 5.73
CA LEU A 365 25.65 0.93 6.87
C LEU A 365 26.51 -0.33 6.78
N ALA A 366 26.54 -1.03 5.63
CA ALA A 366 27.36 -2.22 5.47
C ALA A 366 28.86 -1.93 5.73
N LYS A 367 29.36 -0.79 5.26
CA LYS A 367 30.74 -0.37 5.50
C LYS A 367 31.02 -0.06 6.97
N GLU A 368 30.11 0.62 7.66
CA GLU A 368 30.21 0.90 9.10
C GLU A 368 30.15 -0.39 9.95
N LEU A 369 29.49 -1.44 9.44
CA LEU A 369 29.49 -2.78 10.04
C LEU A 369 30.74 -3.62 9.68
N GLY A 370 31.70 -3.02 8.97
CA GLY A 370 32.95 -3.66 8.60
C GLY A 370 32.79 -4.74 7.53
N VAL A 371 31.82 -4.61 6.63
CA VAL A 371 31.79 -5.41 5.39
C VAL A 371 32.87 -4.84 4.44
N PRO A 372 33.76 -5.68 3.87
CA PRO A 372 34.75 -5.24 2.89
C PRO A 372 34.11 -4.55 1.69
N VAL A 373 34.70 -3.45 1.23
CA VAL A 373 34.17 -2.67 0.09
C VAL A 373 34.09 -3.52 -1.18
N SER A 374 35.06 -4.39 -1.41
CA SER A 374 35.06 -5.34 -2.53
C SER A 374 33.84 -6.27 -2.51
N GLU A 375 33.41 -6.73 -1.34
CA GLU A 375 32.22 -7.55 -1.17
C GLU A 375 30.94 -6.74 -1.40
N ILE A 376 30.87 -5.50 -0.87
CA ILE A 376 29.74 -4.60 -1.11
C ILE A 376 29.55 -4.34 -2.61
N VAL A 377 30.63 -4.00 -3.32
CA VAL A 377 30.63 -3.77 -4.77
C VAL A 377 30.21 -5.03 -5.52
N PHE A 378 30.76 -6.18 -5.16
CA PHE A 378 30.41 -7.47 -5.77
C PHE A 378 28.93 -7.82 -5.60
N GLN A 379 28.37 -7.61 -4.40
CA GLN A 379 26.95 -7.86 -4.14
C GLN A 379 26.05 -6.84 -4.87
N ALA A 380 26.47 -5.58 -4.99
CA ALA A 380 25.71 -4.54 -5.69
C ALA A 380 25.46 -4.89 -7.17
N ALA A 381 26.45 -5.50 -7.84
CA ALA A 381 26.35 -5.97 -9.22
C ALA A 381 25.34 -7.11 -9.39
N ARG A 382 25.01 -7.84 -8.32
CA ARG A 382 24.11 -9.00 -8.32
C ARG A 382 22.73 -8.71 -7.74
N LEU A 383 22.43 -7.43 -7.48
CA LEU A 383 21.12 -7.02 -7.01
C LEU A 383 20.08 -7.25 -8.09
N GLU A 384 19.01 -7.96 -7.72
CA GLU A 384 17.85 -8.15 -8.56
C GLU A 384 16.82 -7.03 -8.30
N PRO A 385 16.22 -6.44 -9.36
CA PRO A 385 15.10 -5.54 -9.21
C PRO A 385 13.96 -6.16 -8.42
N VAL A 386 13.41 -5.43 -7.46
CA VAL A 386 12.21 -5.87 -6.75
C VAL A 386 11.01 -5.69 -7.69
N LYS A 387 10.23 -6.74 -7.88
CA LYS A 387 9.01 -6.70 -8.71
C LYS A 387 8.12 -5.49 -8.34
N ASN A 388 7.60 -4.80 -9.35
CA ASN A 388 6.75 -3.60 -9.23
C ASN A 388 7.45 -2.39 -8.59
N ARG A 389 8.79 -2.31 -8.63
CA ARG A 389 9.57 -1.17 -8.15
C ARG A 389 10.63 -0.75 -9.17
N LEU A 390 10.12 -0.20 -10.26
CA LEU A 390 10.87 0.13 -11.47
C LEU A 390 11.70 -1.05 -12.00
N SER A 391 11.04 -2.20 -12.13
CA SER A 391 11.63 -3.40 -12.74
C SER A 391 11.31 -3.47 -14.23
N VAL A 392 12.22 -4.04 -15.04
CA VAL A 392 12.01 -4.23 -16.48
C VAL A 392 11.38 -5.61 -16.73
N ALA A 393 10.32 -5.64 -17.52
CA ALA A 393 9.76 -6.84 -18.11
C ALA A 393 9.71 -6.70 -19.64
N GLN A 394 9.94 -7.79 -20.35
CA GLN A 394 9.75 -7.87 -21.80
C GLN A 394 8.46 -8.62 -22.10
N ASP A 395 7.61 -8.03 -22.96
CA ASP A 395 6.40 -8.66 -23.48
C ASP A 395 6.40 -8.50 -25.00
N GLY A 396 6.91 -9.51 -25.72
CA GLY A 396 7.08 -9.42 -27.18
C GLY A 396 7.96 -8.24 -27.59
N ARG A 397 7.36 -7.23 -28.26
CA ARG A 397 8.05 -6.01 -28.72
C ARG A 397 7.92 -4.84 -27.73
N TYR A 398 7.33 -5.05 -26.56
CA TYR A 398 7.11 -4.03 -25.54
C TYR A 398 8.15 -4.19 -24.43
N THR A 399 8.81 -3.08 -24.07
CA THR A 399 9.62 -2.99 -22.86
C THR A 399 8.77 -2.33 -21.78
N ILE A 400 8.42 -3.07 -20.74
CA ILE A 400 7.56 -2.61 -19.66
C ILE A 400 8.43 -2.26 -18.46
N LEU A 401 8.38 -1.01 -18.02
CA LEU A 401 8.91 -0.52 -16.75
C LEU A 401 7.78 -0.63 -15.72
N GLU A 402 7.84 -1.62 -14.83
CA GLU A 402 6.83 -1.86 -13.79
C GLU A 402 7.20 -1.12 -12.49
N ASP A 403 6.52 -0.01 -12.19
CA ASP A 403 6.60 0.71 -10.91
C ASP A 403 5.21 0.90 -10.28
N ALA A 404 4.48 -0.22 -10.19
CA ALA A 404 3.07 -0.26 -9.81
C ALA A 404 2.80 -0.29 -8.30
N TYR A 405 3.80 -0.36 -7.41
CA TYR A 405 3.54 -0.63 -5.98
C TYR A 405 3.01 0.58 -5.19
N ASN A 406 3.78 1.68 -5.15
CA ASN A 406 3.41 2.93 -4.50
C ASN A 406 4.29 4.03 -5.07
N SER A 407 3.71 5.17 -5.40
CA SER A 407 4.43 6.27 -6.02
C SER A 407 4.55 7.49 -5.09
N ASN A 408 5.54 8.31 -5.40
CA ASN A 408 5.81 9.59 -4.75
C ASN A 408 6.44 10.54 -5.78
N PRO A 409 6.41 11.87 -5.58
CA PRO A 409 6.84 12.81 -6.61
C PRO A 409 8.27 12.58 -7.11
N ALA A 410 9.20 12.24 -6.22
CA ALA A 410 10.60 11.98 -6.58
C ALA A 410 10.77 10.62 -7.29
N GLY A 411 10.06 9.59 -6.84
CA GLY A 411 10.01 8.27 -7.49
C GLY A 411 9.45 8.36 -8.91
N PHE A 412 8.29 9.01 -9.06
CA PHE A 412 7.62 9.22 -10.35
C PHE A 412 8.54 9.98 -11.33
N ALA A 413 9.17 11.07 -10.88
CA ALA A 413 10.12 11.81 -11.71
C ALA A 413 11.31 10.94 -12.13
N SER A 414 11.85 10.13 -11.21
CA SER A 414 12.93 9.21 -11.51
C SER A 414 12.51 8.09 -12.48
N ALA A 415 11.26 7.62 -12.43
CA ALA A 415 10.72 6.64 -13.38
C ALA A 415 10.55 7.26 -14.78
N LEU A 416 10.11 8.52 -14.86
CA LEU A 416 10.06 9.28 -16.11
C LEU A 416 11.46 9.49 -16.72
N GLU A 417 12.48 9.76 -15.91
CA GLU A 417 13.87 9.87 -16.39
C GLU A 417 14.34 8.57 -17.06
N VAL A 418 13.96 7.41 -16.52
CA VAL A 418 14.26 6.10 -17.13
C VAL A 418 13.45 5.91 -18.41
N LEU A 419 12.15 6.22 -18.40
CA LEU A 419 11.30 6.17 -19.60
C LEU A 419 11.85 7.05 -20.73
N ALA A 420 12.40 8.22 -20.41
CA ALA A 420 12.97 9.14 -21.39
C ALA A 420 14.15 8.53 -22.17
N ARG A 421 14.83 7.54 -21.60
CA ARG A 421 15.93 6.78 -22.25
C ARG A 421 15.43 5.56 -23.03
N GLY A 422 14.15 5.22 -22.91
CA GLY A 422 13.51 4.14 -23.64
C GLY A 422 13.33 4.42 -25.13
N LYS A 423 13.07 3.36 -25.90
CA LYS A 423 12.72 3.47 -27.32
C LYS A 423 11.32 4.06 -27.48
N LYS A 424 11.16 4.97 -28.44
CA LYS A 424 9.84 5.51 -28.82
C LYS A 424 8.95 4.43 -29.45
N PRO A 425 7.62 4.54 -29.32
CA PRO A 425 6.91 5.51 -28.47
C PRO A 425 7.08 5.20 -26.98
N ARG A 426 7.25 6.26 -26.19
CA ARG A 426 7.34 6.24 -24.73
C ARG A 426 5.95 6.49 -24.16
N VAL A 427 5.39 5.47 -23.51
CA VAL A 427 3.99 5.48 -23.06
C VAL A 427 3.93 5.42 -21.55
N LEU A 428 3.17 6.32 -20.92
CA LEU A 428 2.89 6.28 -19.49
C LEU A 428 1.49 5.75 -19.23
N ILE A 429 1.35 4.82 -18.28
CA ILE A 429 0.08 4.37 -17.73
C ILE A 429 0.05 4.72 -16.24
N THR A 430 -0.88 5.58 -15.81
CA THR A 430 -0.93 5.99 -14.40
C THR A 430 -2.34 6.39 -13.94
N PRO A 431 -2.69 6.16 -12.66
CA PRO A 431 -3.87 6.74 -12.05
C PRO A 431 -3.53 8.05 -11.32
N GLY A 432 -2.28 8.52 -11.35
CA GLY A 432 -1.75 9.58 -10.48
C GLY A 432 -1.35 9.10 -9.08
N ILE A 433 -0.75 10.00 -8.30
CA ILE A 433 -0.25 9.76 -6.94
C ILE A 433 -1.36 9.99 -5.92
N VAL A 434 -1.55 9.05 -4.99
CA VAL A 434 -2.56 9.10 -3.93
C VAL A 434 -1.93 9.22 -2.54
N GLU A 435 -2.76 9.42 -1.50
CA GLU A 435 -2.38 9.46 -0.08
C GLU A 435 -1.51 10.65 0.36
N THR A 436 -1.39 11.67 -0.48
CA THR A 436 -0.65 12.92 -0.18
C THR A 436 -1.52 14.00 0.48
N GLY A 437 -2.81 13.71 0.70
CA GLY A 437 -3.70 14.57 1.47
C GLY A 437 -4.00 15.90 0.76
N PRO A 438 -3.93 17.06 1.45
CA PRO A 438 -4.21 18.36 0.83
C PRO A 438 -3.32 18.70 -0.38
N LEU A 439 -2.12 18.12 -0.46
CA LEU A 439 -1.16 18.35 -1.54
C LEU A 439 -1.46 17.54 -2.81
N GLU A 440 -2.46 16.65 -2.79
CA GLU A 440 -2.75 15.72 -3.87
C GLU A 440 -3.04 16.43 -5.20
N LYS A 441 -3.78 17.55 -5.16
CA LYS A 441 -4.07 18.35 -6.34
C LYS A 441 -2.82 19.01 -6.93
N GLU A 442 -2.02 19.66 -6.08
CA GLU A 442 -0.80 20.36 -6.48
C GLU A 442 0.22 19.39 -7.08
N ILE A 443 0.46 18.27 -6.40
CA ILE A 443 1.41 17.25 -6.83
C ILE A 443 1.01 16.67 -8.19
N ASN A 444 -0.23 16.19 -8.33
CA ASN A 444 -0.66 15.55 -9.58
C ASN A 444 -0.73 16.54 -10.75
N TYR A 445 -1.16 17.77 -10.49
CA TYR A 445 -1.16 18.81 -11.53
C TYR A 445 0.27 19.12 -11.99
N GLY A 446 1.20 19.31 -11.04
CA GLY A 446 2.60 19.60 -11.33
C GLY A 446 3.36 18.47 -12.04
N LEU A 447 2.88 17.22 -11.97
CA LEU A 447 3.47 16.13 -12.74
C LEU A 447 3.22 16.26 -14.25
N ALA A 448 2.17 16.96 -14.67
CA ALA A 448 1.78 17.04 -16.08
C ALA A 448 2.88 17.63 -16.98
N GLU A 449 3.61 18.64 -16.50
CA GLU A 449 4.75 19.23 -17.21
C GLU A 449 5.81 18.18 -17.56
N LYS A 450 6.24 17.42 -16.54
CA LYS A 450 7.25 16.37 -16.69
C LYS A 450 6.77 15.23 -17.56
N ILE A 451 5.49 14.87 -17.45
CA ILE A 451 4.87 13.84 -18.26
C ILE A 451 4.87 14.27 -19.73
N ALA A 452 4.41 15.49 -20.04
CA ALA A 452 4.35 16.03 -21.39
C ALA A 452 5.73 16.17 -22.04
N ALA A 453 6.76 16.49 -21.26
CA ALA A 453 8.14 16.59 -21.76
C ALA A 453 8.75 15.22 -22.16
N VAL A 454 8.29 14.13 -21.56
CA VAL A 454 8.90 12.79 -21.72
C VAL A 454 8.06 11.87 -22.60
N CYS A 455 6.74 11.85 -22.43
CA CYS A 455 5.88 10.84 -23.01
C CYS A 455 5.48 11.20 -24.44
N ASP A 456 5.44 10.21 -25.33
CA ASP A 456 4.83 10.37 -26.65
C ASP A 456 3.32 10.08 -26.60
N TYR A 457 2.86 9.30 -25.61
CA TYR A 457 1.45 9.03 -25.34
C TYR A 457 1.20 8.74 -23.84
N VAL A 458 0.02 9.09 -23.33
CA VAL A 458 -0.36 8.87 -21.92
C VAL A 458 -1.72 8.17 -21.81
N VAL A 459 -1.80 7.12 -21.00
CA VAL A 459 -3.06 6.46 -20.65
C VAL A 459 -3.37 6.69 -19.18
N LEU A 460 -4.36 7.53 -18.91
CA LEU A 460 -4.80 7.86 -17.57
C LEU A 460 -5.89 6.88 -17.13
N ILE A 461 -5.73 6.32 -15.94
CA ILE A 461 -6.83 5.60 -15.29
C ILE A 461 -7.83 6.61 -14.75
N SER A 462 -9.11 6.38 -14.98
CA SER A 462 -10.23 7.23 -14.54
C SER A 462 -10.36 7.23 -13.01
N SER A 463 -9.55 8.04 -12.34
CA SER A 463 -9.53 8.31 -10.91
C SER A 463 -9.51 9.83 -10.65
N PRO A 464 -9.84 10.31 -9.43
CA PRO A 464 -9.75 11.73 -9.10
C PRO A 464 -8.37 12.34 -9.42
N THR A 465 -7.29 11.62 -9.09
CA THR A 465 -5.90 12.03 -9.34
C THR A 465 -5.53 11.97 -10.82
N GLY A 466 -6.02 10.97 -11.57
CA GLY A 466 -5.83 10.88 -13.01
C GLY A 466 -6.51 12.03 -13.75
N LEU A 467 -7.69 12.46 -13.31
CA LEU A 467 -8.38 13.64 -13.87
C LEU A 467 -7.66 14.96 -13.57
N ILE A 468 -6.95 15.05 -12.45
CA ILE A 468 -6.09 16.20 -12.15
C ILE A 468 -4.90 16.25 -13.11
N ILE A 469 -4.24 15.11 -13.37
CA ILE A 469 -3.17 15.02 -14.38
C ILE A 469 -3.71 15.38 -15.76
N LYS A 470 -4.89 14.85 -16.14
CA LYS A 470 -5.57 15.18 -17.41
C LYS A 470 -5.68 16.69 -17.59
N LYS A 471 -6.19 17.39 -16.58
CA LYS A 471 -6.34 18.84 -16.64
C LYS A 471 -4.97 19.52 -16.84
N GLY A 472 -3.95 19.10 -16.09
CA GLY A 472 -2.60 19.63 -16.27
C GLY A 472 -2.07 19.40 -17.69
N LEU A 473 -2.26 18.21 -18.27
CA LEU A 473 -1.83 17.89 -19.63
C LEU A 473 -2.54 18.78 -20.66
N GLU A 474 -3.85 19.00 -20.50
CA GLU A 474 -4.64 19.91 -21.34
C GLU A 474 -4.12 21.35 -21.24
N ASP A 475 -3.84 21.83 -20.03
CA ASP A 475 -3.30 23.18 -19.77
C ASP A 475 -1.88 23.36 -20.36
N TYR A 476 -1.08 22.28 -20.47
CA TYR A 476 0.23 22.25 -21.16
C TYR A 476 0.14 21.99 -22.67
N GLY A 477 -1.07 21.87 -23.25
CA GLY A 477 -1.27 21.63 -24.68
C GLY A 477 -0.91 20.21 -25.15
N PHE A 478 -0.79 19.25 -24.23
CA PHE A 478 -0.52 17.85 -24.56
C PHE A 478 -1.84 17.13 -24.90
N SER A 479 -2.04 16.83 -26.19
CA SER A 479 -3.29 16.21 -26.68
C SER A 479 -3.24 14.68 -26.79
N ASN A 480 -2.05 14.08 -26.75
CA ASN A 480 -1.83 12.66 -27.02
C ASN A 480 -2.06 11.80 -25.77
N PHE A 481 -3.28 11.82 -25.22
CA PHE A 481 -3.65 10.99 -24.10
C PHE A 481 -5.04 10.35 -24.24
N SER A 482 -5.26 9.26 -23.53
CA SER A 482 -6.59 8.64 -23.38
C SER A 482 -6.92 8.38 -21.91
N VAL A 483 -8.22 8.30 -21.60
CA VAL A 483 -8.70 7.96 -20.26
C VAL A 483 -9.43 6.63 -20.34
N VAL A 484 -9.06 5.69 -19.48
CA VAL A 484 -9.60 4.32 -19.44
C VAL A 484 -10.02 3.95 -18.02
N LYS A 485 -10.80 2.88 -17.87
CA LYS A 485 -11.35 2.49 -16.57
C LYS A 485 -10.32 1.82 -15.66
N ASP A 486 -9.44 1.00 -16.22
CA ASP A 486 -8.50 0.18 -15.47
C ASP A 486 -7.25 -0.19 -16.29
N TYR A 487 -6.26 -0.79 -15.63
CA TYR A 487 -4.99 -1.19 -16.26
C TYR A 487 -5.16 -2.20 -17.39
N ARG A 488 -6.19 -3.04 -17.33
CA ARG A 488 -6.41 -4.05 -18.36
C ARG A 488 -6.80 -3.36 -19.66
N GLU A 489 -7.71 -2.40 -19.57
CA GLU A 489 -8.08 -1.55 -20.69
C GLU A 489 -6.90 -0.68 -21.15
N ALA A 490 -6.07 -0.18 -20.23
CA ALA A 490 -4.89 0.60 -20.57
C ALA A 490 -3.89 -0.19 -21.42
N ILE A 491 -3.54 -1.40 -21.00
CA ILE A 491 -2.63 -2.28 -21.76
C ILE A 491 -3.23 -2.65 -23.11
N ALA A 492 -4.53 -2.95 -23.16
CA ALA A 492 -5.22 -3.24 -24.42
C ALA A 492 -5.15 -2.06 -25.39
N ARG A 493 -5.36 -0.82 -24.89
CA ARG A 493 -5.24 0.42 -25.66
C ARG A 493 -3.84 0.60 -26.24
N VAL A 494 -2.80 0.45 -25.41
CA VAL A 494 -1.40 0.59 -25.86
C VAL A 494 -1.09 -0.43 -26.95
N LYS A 495 -1.51 -1.69 -26.78
CA LYS A 495 -1.28 -2.75 -27.76
C LYS A 495 -2.07 -2.58 -29.07
N SER A 496 -3.23 -1.92 -29.04
CA SER A 496 -3.99 -1.63 -30.26
C SER A 496 -3.41 -0.46 -31.06
N GLU A 497 -2.77 0.49 -30.37
CA GLU A 497 -2.34 1.76 -30.96
C GLU A 497 -0.89 1.71 -31.46
N PHE A 498 -0.03 0.94 -30.78
CA PHE A 498 1.39 0.85 -31.10
C PHE A 498 1.83 -0.60 -31.29
N PRO A 499 2.57 -0.95 -32.36
CA PRO A 499 3.07 -2.32 -32.56
C PRO A 499 4.26 -2.69 -31.65
N ALA A 500 4.90 -1.68 -31.04
CA ALA A 500 5.99 -1.76 -30.07
C ALA A 500 6.03 -0.46 -29.26
N ALA A 501 6.46 -0.51 -27.99
CA ALA A 501 6.60 0.68 -27.15
C ALA A 501 7.50 0.42 -25.93
N THR A 502 8.05 1.50 -25.36
CA THR A 502 8.51 1.47 -23.97
C THR A 502 7.38 1.98 -23.09
N VAL A 503 6.86 1.15 -22.19
CA VAL A 503 5.68 1.44 -21.38
C VAL A 503 6.08 1.55 -19.92
N LEU A 504 5.85 2.70 -19.31
CA LEU A 504 5.96 2.87 -17.86
C LEU A 504 4.57 2.68 -17.22
N VAL A 505 4.45 1.67 -16.35
CA VAL A 505 3.28 1.47 -15.50
C VAL A 505 3.60 2.06 -14.13
N GLU A 506 3.07 3.25 -13.87
CA GLU A 506 3.41 4.05 -12.70
C GLU A 506 2.22 4.13 -11.74
N ASN A 507 2.39 3.52 -10.56
CA ASN A 507 1.37 3.33 -9.54
C ASN A 507 0.24 2.37 -9.99
N ASP A 508 -0.27 1.50 -9.11
CA ASP A 508 -1.51 0.72 -9.30
C ASP A 508 -2.36 0.81 -8.02
N ILE A 509 -3.39 1.64 -8.08
CA ILE A 509 -4.19 1.97 -6.90
C ILE A 509 -5.32 0.96 -6.65
N ALA A 510 -5.48 0.58 -5.39
CA ALA A 510 -6.60 -0.24 -4.93
C ALA A 510 -7.96 0.42 -5.20
N ASP A 511 -9.02 -0.40 -5.24
CA ASP A 511 -10.40 0.03 -5.52
C ASP A 511 -10.89 1.20 -4.64
N ILE A 512 -10.35 1.30 -3.42
CA ILE A 512 -10.67 2.35 -2.45
C ILE A 512 -10.32 3.76 -2.97
N TYR A 513 -9.27 3.89 -3.79
CA TYR A 513 -8.77 5.17 -4.26
C TYR A 513 -9.37 5.61 -5.60
N LYS A 514 -10.21 4.78 -6.23
CA LYS A 514 -10.89 5.08 -7.49
C LYS A 514 -12.25 5.78 -7.30
N ILE A 515 -12.52 6.32 -6.11
CA ILE A 515 -13.85 6.77 -5.65
C ILE A 515 -13.89 8.28 -5.41
#